data_AF-A0A0R3R2H0-F1
#
_entry.id   AF-A0A0R3R2H0-F1
#
_cell.length_a   1.000
_cell.length_b   1.000
_cell.length_c   1.000
_cell.angle_alpha   90.00
_cell.angle_beta   90.00
_cell.angle_gamma   90.00
#
_symmetry.space_group_name_H-M   'P 1'
#
loop_
_entity.id
_entity.type
_entity.pdbx_description
1 polymer ?
#
loop_
_entity_poly.entity_id
_entity_poly.type
_entity_poly.pdbx_seq_one_letter_code
_entity_poly.pdbx_strand_id
1 'polypeptide(L)'
;MVCGGMDSVINGDLSSGFENLTCVRCHDGFDLNEQIVNSSGQVWHSDCFVCSQCFEPFPDGIYFEFDGRKYCEHDFHVLYAPCCNKCNEFIVGRVIKAMNANWHPQCFRCELCNKELADIGFLRNCGRALCRECNEREKEAGRGRYVCHKCKGIIEDGGHIKYHGDSFHPYHFKCKCCGVELETNSREVGGELYCLRCHDTMGIPICGACHRPIEERVVTALGKNWHVEHFVCAVCEKPFLGHRHYEKKGLAYCEQHYHKLYGNVCFKCGKICSGEVFQALNKSWCVDCFGCSLCDKRMDHKTKFYEFDMKPTCKRCYDRFPTELKKRISDSLKERDLENERNKMMLQRRSTSPFQQQTNTSRR
;
A
#
# COMPACT_ATOMS: atom_id res chain seq x y z
N MET A 1 55.19 -3.55 29.75
CA MET A 1 55.90 -4.80 30.07
C MET A 1 57.30 -4.60 29.49
N VAL A 2 58.24 -4.13 30.31
CA VAL A 2 59.66 -4.09 29.92
C VAL A 2 60.19 -5.49 30.23
N CYS A 3 60.71 -6.19 29.24
CA CYS A 3 61.02 -7.62 29.38
C CYS A 3 62.47 -7.89 29.83
N GLY A 4 63.34 -6.88 29.87
CA GLY A 4 64.68 -7.01 30.43
C GLY A 4 65.51 -5.74 30.28
N GLY A 5 66.55 -5.65 31.10
CA GLY A 5 67.70 -4.76 30.89
C GLY A 5 68.94 -5.60 30.59
N MET A 6 69.96 -5.02 29.96
CA MET A 6 71.26 -5.68 29.84
C MET A 6 71.85 -5.94 31.24
N ASP A 7 72.09 -7.20 31.60
CA ASP A 7 72.49 -7.56 32.97
C ASP A 7 73.98 -7.25 33.25
N SER A 8 74.85 -7.23 32.24
CA SER A 8 76.25 -6.72 32.31
C SER A 8 76.97 -6.84 30.95
N VAL A 9 77.95 -5.96 30.68
CA VAL A 9 78.97 -6.15 29.64
C VAL A 9 80.17 -6.84 30.29
N ILE A 10 80.50 -8.04 29.83
CA ILE A 10 81.65 -8.80 30.36
C ILE A 10 82.80 -8.58 29.38
N ASN A 11 83.89 -7.96 29.84
CA ASN A 11 85.16 -8.03 29.11
C ASN A 11 85.75 -9.41 29.36
N GLY A 12 86.02 -10.18 28.30
CA GLY A 12 86.53 -11.54 28.41
C GLY A 12 87.92 -11.61 29.02
N ASP A 13 88.02 -11.68 30.35
CA ASP A 13 89.21 -12.23 31.03
C ASP A 13 88.95 -13.73 31.27
N LEU A 14 89.55 -14.55 30.42
CA LEU A 14 89.28 -15.98 30.34
C LEU A 14 90.05 -16.76 31.43
N SER A 15 89.34 -17.20 32.46
CA SER A 15 89.76 -18.38 33.21
C SER A 15 88.55 -19.27 33.52
N SER A 16 88.41 -20.32 32.70
CA SER A 16 87.66 -21.56 32.98
C SER A 16 86.12 -21.44 32.95
N GLY A 17 85.48 -21.71 31.80
CA GLY A 17 84.04 -22.00 31.82
C GLY A 17 83.21 -21.94 30.52
N PHE A 18 83.76 -21.62 29.34
CA PHE A 18 82.92 -21.25 28.19
C PHE A 18 83.33 -21.78 26.81
N GLU A 19 83.93 -22.97 26.71
CA GLU A 19 84.36 -23.57 25.41
C GLU A 19 83.22 -23.91 24.43
N ASN A 20 81.95 -23.63 24.75
CA ASN A 20 80.78 -23.90 23.89
C ASN A 20 79.78 -22.74 23.81
N LEU A 21 80.19 -21.50 24.12
CA LEU A 21 79.33 -20.34 23.93
C LEU A 21 79.27 -19.96 22.44
N THR A 22 78.06 -19.95 21.87
CA THR A 22 77.80 -19.45 20.53
C THR A 22 76.81 -18.30 20.58
N CYS A 23 77.01 -17.29 19.74
CA CYS A 23 76.10 -16.17 19.65
C CYS A 23 74.72 -16.63 19.16
N VAL A 24 73.65 -16.24 19.85
CA VAL A 24 72.29 -16.67 19.48
C VAL A 24 71.84 -16.17 18.10
N ARG A 25 72.42 -15.06 17.61
CA ARG A 25 72.03 -14.48 16.32
C ARG A 25 72.79 -15.03 15.12
N CYS A 26 74.12 -15.06 15.18
CA CYS A 26 74.97 -15.48 14.06
C CYS A 26 75.45 -16.93 14.18
N HIS A 27 75.30 -17.54 15.36
CA HIS A 27 75.76 -18.90 15.69
C HIS A 27 77.28 -19.11 15.68
N ASP A 28 78.05 -18.03 15.55
CA ASP A 28 79.51 -18.07 15.64
C ASP A 28 79.99 -18.06 17.10
N GLY A 29 81.23 -18.51 17.33
CA GLY A 29 81.90 -18.44 18.63
C GLY A 29 82.47 -17.05 18.91
N PHE A 30 82.89 -16.82 20.16
CA PHE A 30 83.43 -15.54 20.62
C PHE A 30 84.97 -15.57 20.67
N ASP A 31 85.62 -14.48 20.26
CA ASP A 31 87.07 -14.33 20.35
C ASP A 31 87.55 -13.95 21.77
N LEU A 32 88.83 -14.22 22.07
CA LEU A 32 89.44 -14.09 23.40
C LEU A 32 89.31 -12.71 24.09
N ASN A 33 89.01 -11.64 23.34
CA ASN A 33 88.92 -10.26 23.85
C ASN A 33 87.63 -9.52 23.41
N GLU A 34 86.61 -10.25 22.98
CA GLU A 34 85.38 -9.62 22.47
C GLU A 34 84.40 -9.25 23.59
N GLN A 35 83.66 -8.16 23.41
CA GLN A 35 82.63 -7.74 24.37
C GLN A 35 81.35 -8.57 24.19
N ILE A 36 81.04 -9.37 25.20
CA ILE A 36 79.87 -10.23 25.23
C ILE A 36 78.74 -9.55 25.97
N VAL A 37 77.58 -9.49 25.33
CA VAL A 37 76.33 -9.03 25.94
C VAL A 37 75.55 -10.24 26.43
N ASN A 38 75.29 -10.28 27.75
CA ASN A 38 74.41 -11.28 28.36
C ASN A 38 73.01 -10.68 28.57
N SER A 39 72.00 -11.39 28.08
CA SER A 39 70.60 -11.01 28.22
C SER A 39 69.76 -12.27 28.42
N SER A 40 69.08 -12.36 29.56
CA SER A 40 68.18 -13.49 29.90
C SER A 40 68.83 -14.88 29.79
N GLY A 41 70.13 -14.99 30.12
CA GLY A 41 70.89 -16.25 30.07
C GLY A 41 71.37 -16.65 28.67
N GLN A 42 71.20 -15.77 27.68
CA GLN A 42 71.70 -15.93 26.32
C GLN A 42 72.87 -14.97 26.06
N VAL A 43 73.86 -15.41 25.28
CA VAL A 43 75.05 -14.63 24.93
C VAL A 43 74.99 -14.12 23.49
N TRP A 44 75.41 -12.87 23.31
CA TRP A 44 75.34 -12.16 22.03
C TRP A 44 76.60 -11.35 21.82
N HIS A 45 77.06 -11.21 20.57
CA HIS A 45 78.01 -10.15 20.22
C HIS A 45 77.36 -8.79 20.44
N SER A 46 78.14 -7.79 20.80
CA SER A 46 77.67 -6.41 20.97
C SER A 46 76.97 -5.88 19.70
N ASP A 47 77.51 -6.21 18.51
CA ASP A 47 76.92 -5.85 17.22
C ASP A 47 75.72 -6.73 16.82
N CYS A 48 75.60 -7.91 17.41
CA CYS A 48 74.48 -8.82 17.15
C CYS A 48 73.25 -8.50 18.02
N PHE A 49 73.46 -7.86 19.18
CA PHE A 49 72.41 -7.47 20.12
C PHE A 49 71.81 -6.11 19.76
N VAL A 50 71.02 -6.10 18.68
CA VAL A 50 70.38 -4.89 18.15
C VAL A 50 68.89 -5.15 17.87
N CYS A 51 68.12 -4.09 17.65
CA CYS A 51 66.71 -4.18 17.32
C CYS A 51 66.47 -5.02 16.06
N SER A 52 65.45 -5.87 16.06
CA SER A 52 65.12 -6.75 14.92
C SER A 52 64.55 -6.00 13.71
N GLN A 53 64.25 -4.69 13.83
CA GLN A 53 63.66 -3.87 12.77
C GLN A 53 64.62 -2.79 12.29
N CYS A 54 65.04 -1.87 13.16
CA CYS A 54 65.98 -0.83 12.79
C CYS A 54 67.45 -1.28 12.78
N PHE A 55 67.78 -2.44 13.38
CA PHE A 55 69.15 -2.93 13.56
C PHE A 55 70.08 -2.01 14.35
N GLU A 56 69.53 -1.04 15.07
CA GLU A 56 70.29 -0.18 15.99
C GLU A 56 70.44 -0.85 17.37
N PRO A 57 71.57 -0.62 18.06
CA PRO A 57 71.76 -1.08 19.43
C PRO A 57 70.72 -0.48 20.38
N PHE A 58 70.33 -1.23 21.40
CA PHE A 58 69.30 -0.80 22.34
C PHE A 58 69.80 0.34 23.24
N PRO A 59 69.16 1.52 23.22
CA PRO A 59 69.49 2.62 24.13
C PRO A 59 69.33 2.16 25.58
N ASP A 60 70.35 2.41 26.41
CA ASP A 60 70.42 1.99 27.82
C ASP A 60 70.22 0.48 28.07
N GLY A 61 70.33 -0.34 27.02
CA GLY A 61 70.12 -1.79 27.10
C GLY A 61 68.67 -2.21 27.31
N ILE A 62 67.69 -1.32 27.11
CA ILE A 62 66.27 -1.59 27.32
C ILE A 62 65.64 -2.11 26.02
N TYR A 63 64.94 -3.25 26.10
CA TYR A 63 64.28 -3.85 24.94
C TYR A 63 62.91 -4.43 25.28
N PHE A 64 62.11 -4.61 24.23
CA PHE A 64 60.80 -5.25 24.26
C PHE A 64 60.87 -6.56 23.48
N GLU A 65 60.41 -7.66 24.07
CA GLU A 65 60.39 -8.96 23.42
C GLU A 65 58.99 -9.34 22.96
N PHE A 66 58.85 -9.74 21.70
CA PHE A 66 57.61 -10.25 21.14
C PHE A 66 57.89 -11.33 20.09
N ASP A 67 57.26 -12.49 20.25
CA ASP A 67 57.44 -13.67 19.39
C ASP A 67 58.93 -14.09 19.23
N GLY A 68 59.68 -14.05 20.34
CA GLY A 68 61.10 -14.40 20.38
C GLY A 68 62.05 -13.38 19.74
N ARG A 69 61.54 -12.22 19.29
CA ARG A 69 62.32 -11.14 18.69
C ARG A 69 62.41 -9.94 19.63
N LYS A 70 63.58 -9.29 19.64
CA LYS A 70 63.86 -8.12 20.47
C LYS A 70 63.72 -6.84 19.63
N TYR A 71 62.92 -5.90 20.12
CA TYR A 71 62.60 -4.61 19.50
C TYR A 71 62.97 -3.45 20.42
N CYS A 72 63.39 -2.32 19.85
CA CYS A 72 63.51 -1.09 20.61
C CYS A 72 62.11 -0.56 20.97
N GLU A 73 62.03 0.34 21.95
CA GLU A 73 60.73 0.92 22.38
C GLU A 73 59.95 1.54 21.21
N HIS A 74 60.65 2.26 20.33
CA HIS A 74 60.06 2.92 19.19
C HIS A 74 59.43 1.92 18.21
N ASP A 75 60.22 0.97 17.70
CA ASP A 75 59.76 0.00 16.70
C ASP A 75 58.68 -0.94 17.26
N PHE A 76 58.78 -1.28 18.55
CA PHE A 76 57.76 -2.08 19.22
C PHE A 76 56.41 -1.36 19.24
N HIS A 77 56.40 -0.08 19.58
CA HIS A 77 55.17 0.72 19.55
C HIS A 77 54.67 0.93 18.13
N VAL A 78 55.54 1.18 17.14
CA VAL A 78 55.14 1.35 15.74
C VAL A 78 54.45 0.11 15.18
N LEU A 79 54.97 -1.08 15.48
CA LEU A 79 54.44 -2.33 14.94
C LEU A 79 53.19 -2.84 15.66
N TYR A 80 53.07 -2.59 16.96
CA TYR A 80 52.10 -3.29 17.80
C TYR A 80 51.19 -2.38 18.64
N ALA A 81 51.49 -1.09 18.78
CA ALA A 81 50.64 -0.20 19.56
C ALA A 81 49.41 0.25 18.75
N PRO A 82 48.20 0.22 19.35
CA PRO A 82 47.01 0.73 18.70
C PRO A 82 47.12 2.25 18.52
N CYS A 83 46.82 2.73 17.31
CA CYS A 83 46.78 4.16 17.02
C CYS A 83 45.40 4.75 17.39
N CYS A 84 45.40 5.96 17.93
CA CYS A 84 44.15 6.66 18.22
C CYS A 84 43.53 7.25 16.96
N ASN A 85 42.25 6.98 16.71
CA ASN A 85 41.54 7.49 15.54
C ASN A 85 41.34 9.02 15.52
N LYS A 86 41.60 9.73 16.64
CA LYS A 86 41.47 11.20 16.69
C LYS A 86 42.79 11.91 16.39
N CYS A 87 43.86 11.56 17.10
CA CYS A 87 45.16 12.23 16.98
C CYS A 87 46.17 11.45 16.15
N ASN A 88 45.87 10.21 15.76
CA ASN A 88 46.75 9.28 15.06
C ASN A 88 48.05 8.90 15.80
N GLU A 89 48.19 9.30 17.06
CA GLU A 89 49.31 8.92 17.92
C GLU A 89 49.12 7.54 18.54
N PHE A 90 50.23 6.89 18.89
CA PHE A 90 50.24 5.60 19.58
C PHE A 90 49.59 5.73 20.97
N ILE A 91 48.76 4.75 21.33
CA ILE A 91 48.12 4.70 22.65
C ILE A 91 48.99 3.86 23.57
N VAL A 92 49.67 4.53 24.50
CA VAL A 92 50.41 3.90 25.58
C VAL A 92 49.49 3.80 26.81
N GLY A 93 49.23 2.58 27.29
CA GLY A 93 48.41 2.33 28.47
C GLY A 93 46.93 2.00 28.16
N ARG A 94 45.99 2.69 28.81
CA ARG A 94 44.54 2.39 28.71
C ARG A 94 44.02 2.74 27.32
N VAL A 95 43.44 1.75 26.63
CA VAL A 95 42.83 1.90 25.30
C VAL A 95 41.30 1.82 25.38
N ILE A 96 40.61 2.77 24.74
CA ILE A 96 39.16 2.70 24.54
C ILE A 96 38.86 2.09 23.18
N LYS A 97 38.18 0.94 23.17
CA LYS A 97 37.71 0.27 21.94
C LYS A 97 36.23 0.59 21.72
N ALA A 98 35.95 1.50 20.80
CA ALA A 98 34.59 1.98 20.53
C ALA A 98 34.47 2.46 19.07
N MET A 99 33.26 2.42 18.52
CA MET A 99 32.99 2.85 17.13
C MET A 99 33.89 2.15 16.09
N ASN A 100 34.20 0.86 16.30
CA ASN A 100 35.14 0.09 15.47
C ASN A 100 36.54 0.70 15.36
N ALA A 101 36.98 1.49 16.35
CA ALA A 101 38.28 2.14 16.38
C ALA A 101 38.87 2.17 17.80
N ASN A 102 40.16 2.54 17.89
CA ASN A 102 40.88 2.71 19.15
C ASN A 102 41.06 4.19 19.48
N TRP A 103 40.99 4.53 20.77
CA TRP A 103 41.05 5.92 21.21
C TRP A 103 41.80 6.05 22.54
N HIS A 104 42.54 7.16 22.73
CA HIS A 104 42.95 7.56 24.07
C HIS A 104 41.70 7.93 24.90
N PRO A 105 41.72 7.73 26.23
CA PRO A 105 40.63 8.14 27.12
C PRO A 105 40.24 9.62 26.96
N GLN A 106 41.24 10.50 26.81
CA GLN A 106 41.04 11.94 26.59
C GLN A 106 40.59 12.25 25.16
N CYS A 107 40.91 11.40 24.19
CA CYS A 107 40.55 11.61 22.79
C CYS A 107 39.09 11.19 22.49
N PHE A 108 38.54 10.24 23.25
CA PHE A 108 37.17 9.75 23.07
C PHE A 108 36.16 10.68 23.73
N ARG A 109 35.66 11.66 22.97
CA ARG A 109 34.81 12.76 23.45
C ARG A 109 33.47 12.80 22.72
N CYS A 110 32.47 13.38 23.38
CA CYS A 110 31.16 13.66 22.79
C CYS A 110 31.30 14.63 21.62
N GLU A 111 30.73 14.29 20.47
CA GLU A 111 30.78 15.13 19.26
C GLU A 111 30.17 16.54 19.47
N LEU A 112 29.16 16.65 20.35
CA LEU A 112 28.41 17.89 20.53
C LEU A 112 28.95 18.78 21.66
N CYS A 113 29.44 18.19 22.75
CA CYS A 113 29.85 18.95 23.94
C CYS A 113 31.30 18.75 24.34
N ASN A 114 32.07 17.95 23.60
CA ASN A 114 33.48 17.65 23.86
C ASN A 114 33.79 17.03 25.25
N LYS A 115 32.77 16.57 25.99
CA LYS A 115 32.93 15.87 27.26
C LYS A 115 33.58 14.50 27.04
N GLU A 116 34.56 14.15 27.86
CA GLU A 116 35.23 12.85 27.81
C GLU A 116 34.26 11.71 28.15
N LEU A 117 34.19 10.70 27.29
CA LEU A 117 33.21 9.61 27.39
C LEU A 117 33.79 8.34 28.01
N ALA A 118 35.10 8.30 28.25
CA ALA A 118 35.82 7.09 28.70
C ALA A 118 35.25 6.48 29.99
N ASP A 119 34.80 7.30 30.93
CA ASP A 119 34.29 6.85 32.23
C ASP A 119 32.77 7.07 32.40
N ILE A 120 32.17 7.92 31.57
CA ILE A 120 30.74 8.28 31.64
C ILE A 120 29.89 7.33 30.78
N GLY A 121 30.49 6.70 29.76
CA GLY A 121 29.79 5.92 28.76
C GLY A 121 29.20 6.79 27.64
N PHE A 122 28.89 6.15 26.51
CA PHE A 122 28.41 6.83 25.30
C PHE A 122 27.23 6.08 24.66
N LEU A 123 26.47 6.80 23.85
CA LEU A 123 25.45 6.27 22.97
C LEU A 123 25.85 6.52 21.51
N ARG A 124 25.64 5.51 20.67
CA ARG A 124 25.87 5.61 19.24
C ARG A 124 24.64 6.21 18.56
N ASN A 125 24.81 7.34 17.89
CA ASN A 125 23.74 8.02 17.17
C ASN A 125 24.23 8.42 15.76
N CYS A 126 23.70 7.78 14.72
CA CYS A 126 24.08 8.01 13.32
C CYS A 126 25.61 8.00 13.07
N GLY A 127 26.33 7.09 13.72
CA GLY A 127 27.80 7.01 13.61
C GLY A 127 28.57 7.95 14.54
N ARG A 128 27.91 8.84 15.29
CA ARG A 128 28.54 9.76 16.26
C ARG A 128 28.48 9.19 17.67
N ALA A 129 29.51 9.49 18.48
CA ALA A 129 29.56 9.15 19.90
C ALA A 129 29.03 10.34 20.71
N LEU A 130 27.90 10.16 21.38
CA LEU A 130 27.25 11.22 22.16
C LEU A 130 27.17 10.82 23.64
N CYS A 131 27.29 11.80 24.55
CA CYS A 131 26.91 11.58 25.94
C CYS A 131 25.38 11.44 26.06
N ARG A 132 24.90 10.87 27.17
CA ARG A 132 23.46 10.67 27.42
C ARG A 132 22.67 11.97 27.24
N GLU A 133 23.11 13.07 27.87
CA GLU A 133 22.46 14.39 27.81
C GLU A 133 22.35 14.93 26.37
N CYS A 134 23.42 14.84 25.57
CA CYS A 134 23.42 15.34 24.20
C CYS A 134 22.60 14.44 23.26
N ASN A 135 22.58 13.13 23.49
CA ASN A 135 21.74 12.22 22.74
C ASN A 135 20.25 12.42 23.05
N GLU A 136 19.90 12.69 24.30
CA GLU A 136 18.53 13.09 24.70
C GLU A 136 18.13 14.41 24.04
N ARG A 137 19.01 15.41 24.06
CA ARG A 137 18.77 16.69 23.37
C ARG A 137 18.59 16.54 21.86
N GLU A 138 19.38 15.70 21.20
CA GLU A 138 19.20 15.41 19.76
C GLU A 138 17.89 14.65 19.49
N LYS A 139 17.49 13.73 20.39
CA LYS A 139 16.18 13.06 20.32
C LYS A 139 15.02 14.05 20.52
N GLU A 140 15.18 15.03 21.41
CA GLU A 140 14.21 16.10 21.65
C GLU A 140 14.16 17.11 20.49
N ALA A 141 15.31 17.49 19.93
CA ALA A 141 15.39 18.38 18.78
C ALA A 141 14.82 17.73 17.50
N GLY A 142 14.97 16.40 17.35
CA GLY A 142 14.32 15.62 16.30
C GLY A 142 12.81 15.39 16.51
N ARG A 143 12.29 15.65 17.71
CA ARG A 143 10.87 15.60 18.04
C ARG A 143 10.38 17.02 18.29
N GLY A 144 10.20 17.77 17.20
CA GLY A 144 9.60 19.10 17.23
C GLY A 144 8.36 19.12 18.12
N ARG A 145 8.44 19.82 19.25
CA ARG A 145 7.31 20.05 20.14
C ARG A 145 6.36 21.00 19.42
N TYR A 146 5.26 20.46 18.92
CA TYR A 146 4.20 21.27 18.32
C TYR A 146 3.30 21.81 19.43
N VAL A 147 2.85 23.05 19.30
CA VAL A 147 1.85 23.63 20.19
C VAL A 147 0.51 23.59 19.48
N CYS A 148 -0.49 23.00 20.11
CA CYS A 148 -1.84 22.95 19.56
C CYS A 148 -2.44 24.36 19.50
N HIS A 149 -2.84 24.81 18.32
CA HIS A 149 -3.43 26.14 18.15
C HIS A 149 -4.73 26.31 18.96
N LYS A 150 -5.52 25.24 19.12
CA LYS A 150 -6.83 25.28 19.81
C LYS A 150 -6.75 25.31 21.32
N CYS A 151 -5.99 24.41 21.95
CA CYS A 151 -5.91 24.29 23.41
C CYS A 151 -4.62 24.88 24.01
N LYS A 152 -3.69 25.35 23.17
CA LYS A 152 -2.37 25.86 23.56
C LYS A 152 -1.49 24.86 24.33
N GLY A 153 -1.90 23.60 24.42
CA GLY A 153 -1.13 22.51 24.99
C GLY A 153 -0.03 22.01 24.05
N ILE A 154 1.00 21.38 24.64
CA ILE A 154 2.12 20.78 23.91
C ILE A 154 1.68 19.41 23.38
N ILE A 155 2.03 19.11 22.12
CA ILE A 155 1.79 17.83 21.45
C ILE A 155 3.03 16.96 21.64
N GLU A 156 2.97 15.97 22.53
CA GLU A 156 4.13 15.22 23.02
C GLU A 156 4.61 14.11 22.06
N ASP A 157 3.72 13.58 21.20
CA ASP A 157 3.97 12.32 20.46
C ASP A 157 4.25 12.46 18.96
N GLY A 158 4.63 13.65 18.46
CA GLY A 158 4.92 13.87 17.02
C GLY A 158 3.71 13.71 16.08
N GLY A 159 2.59 13.22 16.60
CA GLY A 159 1.31 13.10 15.93
C GLY A 159 0.47 14.37 16.05
N HIS A 160 0.53 15.23 15.03
CA HIS A 160 -0.34 16.41 14.92
C HIS A 160 -1.09 16.37 13.59
N ILE A 161 -2.29 16.95 13.58
CA ILE A 161 -2.98 17.28 12.33
C ILE A 161 -2.58 18.70 11.94
N LYS A 162 -2.13 18.89 10.70
CA LYS A 162 -2.00 20.21 10.10
C LYS A 162 -3.32 20.55 9.40
N TYR A 163 -3.96 21.63 9.81
CA TYR A 163 -5.21 22.10 9.23
C TYR A 163 -5.13 23.60 9.03
N HIS A 164 -5.35 24.09 7.80
CA HIS A 164 -5.14 25.50 7.42
C HIS A 164 -3.78 26.08 7.82
N GLY A 165 -2.72 25.25 7.85
CA GLY A 165 -1.35 25.67 8.17
C GLY A 165 -1.00 25.66 9.66
N ASP A 166 -1.97 25.47 10.55
CA ASP A 166 -1.77 25.37 11.99
C ASP A 166 -1.70 23.91 12.47
N SER A 167 -0.99 23.67 13.58
CA SER A 167 -0.87 22.36 14.22
C SER A 167 -1.90 22.17 15.34
N PHE A 168 -2.52 21.00 15.39
CA PHE A 168 -3.56 20.66 16.36
C PHE A 168 -3.44 19.22 16.85
N HIS A 169 -4.02 18.95 18.02
CA HIS A 169 -4.24 17.58 18.44
C HIS A 169 -5.25 16.86 17.56
N PRO A 170 -5.03 15.58 17.22
CA PRO A 170 -5.97 14.79 16.42
C PRO A 170 -7.39 14.71 17.02
N TYR A 171 -7.49 14.50 18.34
CA TYR A 171 -8.76 14.37 19.06
C TYR A 171 -9.66 15.62 19.03
N HIS A 172 -9.15 16.78 18.62
CA HIS A 172 -9.98 17.98 18.47
C HIS A 172 -10.87 17.97 17.23
N PHE A 173 -10.61 17.07 16.30
CA PHE A 173 -11.35 16.94 15.05
C PHE A 173 -12.08 15.61 14.99
N LYS A 174 -13.21 15.66 14.30
CA LYS A 174 -14.04 14.50 14.01
C LYS A 174 -14.19 14.38 12.51
N CYS A 175 -14.17 13.15 12.00
CA CYS A 175 -14.38 12.86 10.60
C CYS A 175 -15.73 13.42 10.15
N LYS A 176 -15.75 14.20 9.07
CA LYS A 176 -16.99 14.73 8.50
C LYS A 176 -17.98 13.64 8.10
N CYS A 177 -17.48 12.48 7.67
CA CYS A 177 -18.28 11.36 7.18
C CYS A 177 -18.84 10.48 8.31
N CYS A 178 -18.01 10.04 9.25
CA CYS A 178 -18.41 9.06 10.28
C CYS A 178 -18.47 9.62 11.71
N GLY A 179 -18.06 10.86 11.94
CA GLY A 179 -18.09 11.51 13.26
C GLY A 179 -17.05 11.00 14.27
N VAL A 180 -16.27 9.98 13.92
CA VAL A 180 -15.20 9.42 14.77
C VAL A 180 -14.06 10.42 14.91
N GLU A 181 -13.45 10.48 16.10
CA GLU A 181 -12.27 11.30 16.36
C GLU A 181 -11.14 10.94 15.39
N LEU A 182 -10.47 11.97 14.88
CA LEU A 182 -9.45 11.77 13.88
C LEU A 182 -8.13 11.36 14.50
N GLU A 183 -7.41 10.51 13.78
CA GLU A 183 -6.02 10.20 14.03
C GLU A 183 -5.10 11.10 13.19
N THR A 184 -3.80 10.97 13.43
CA THR A 184 -2.73 11.67 12.69
C THR A 184 -2.75 11.38 11.19
N ASN A 185 -3.32 10.26 10.78
CA ASN A 185 -3.42 9.80 9.39
C ASN A 185 -4.63 10.36 8.62
N SER A 186 -5.37 11.33 9.18
CA SER A 186 -6.51 11.96 8.53
C SER A 186 -6.11 12.69 7.22
N ARG A 187 -7.10 12.96 6.38
CA ARG A 187 -6.95 13.60 5.07
C ARG A 187 -7.90 14.78 4.93
N GLU A 188 -7.41 15.86 4.36
CA GLU A 188 -8.22 17.03 4.02
C GLU A 188 -8.69 16.92 2.56
N VAL A 189 -10.00 17.03 2.35
CA VAL A 189 -10.63 17.06 1.02
C VAL A 189 -11.60 18.22 0.96
N GLY A 190 -11.34 19.19 0.08
CA GLY A 190 -12.21 20.36 -0.09
C GLY A 190 -12.37 21.21 1.18
N GLY A 191 -11.35 21.27 2.04
CA GLY A 191 -11.39 22.02 3.30
C GLY A 191 -12.01 21.27 4.49
N GLU A 192 -12.46 20.04 4.32
CA GLU A 192 -13.05 19.20 5.36
C GLU A 192 -12.14 18.01 5.69
N LEU A 193 -12.13 17.58 6.95
CA LEU A 193 -11.27 16.49 7.39
C LEU A 193 -12.00 15.14 7.45
N TYR A 194 -11.36 14.12 6.92
CA TYR A 194 -11.85 12.75 6.84
C TYR A 194 -10.84 11.79 7.48
N CYS A 195 -11.32 10.75 8.15
CA CYS A 195 -10.45 9.66 8.56
C CYS A 195 -9.97 8.89 7.32
N LEU A 196 -8.84 8.20 7.43
CA LEU A 196 -8.24 7.47 6.30
C LEU A 196 -9.25 6.53 5.62
N ARG A 197 -10.03 5.77 6.41
CA ARG A 197 -11.07 4.87 5.89
C ARG A 197 -12.12 5.61 5.06
N CYS A 198 -12.67 6.71 5.59
CA CYS A 198 -13.71 7.48 4.88
C CYS A 198 -13.15 8.17 3.64
N HIS A 199 -11.93 8.69 3.72
CA HIS A 199 -11.22 9.24 2.58
C HIS A 199 -11.08 8.21 1.45
N ASP A 200 -10.58 7.03 1.77
CA ASP A 200 -10.36 5.97 0.78
C ASP A 200 -11.70 5.50 0.17
N THR A 201 -12.76 5.50 0.97
CA THR A 201 -14.12 5.15 0.52
C THR A 201 -14.73 6.19 -0.43
N MET A 202 -14.32 7.47 -0.38
CA MET A 202 -14.91 8.52 -1.24
C MET A 202 -14.65 8.30 -2.75
N GLY A 203 -13.59 7.56 -3.10
CA GLY A 203 -13.31 7.16 -4.48
C GLY A 203 -13.94 5.82 -4.89
N ILE A 204 -14.55 5.10 -3.94
CA ILE A 204 -15.07 3.75 -4.18
C ILE A 204 -16.52 3.85 -4.65
N PRO A 205 -16.86 3.32 -5.84
CA PRO A 205 -18.23 3.37 -6.35
C PRO A 205 -19.19 2.61 -5.43
N ILE A 206 -20.31 3.25 -5.06
CA ILE A 206 -21.34 2.64 -4.22
C ILE A 206 -22.36 1.91 -5.10
N CYS A 207 -22.67 0.67 -4.72
CA CYS A 207 -23.64 -0.15 -5.41
C CYS A 207 -25.07 0.37 -5.23
N GLY A 208 -25.79 0.58 -6.33
CA GLY A 208 -27.18 1.06 -6.35
C GLY A 208 -28.21 0.12 -5.73
N ALA A 209 -27.89 -1.16 -5.57
CA ALA A 209 -28.76 -2.16 -4.93
C ALA A 209 -28.52 -2.32 -3.42
N CYS A 210 -27.29 -2.63 -3.00
CA CYS A 210 -26.98 -2.91 -1.59
C CYS A 210 -26.45 -1.71 -0.81
N HIS A 211 -26.19 -0.57 -1.47
CA HIS A 211 -25.62 0.64 -0.88
C HIS A 211 -24.28 0.46 -0.16
N ARG A 212 -23.51 -0.56 -0.55
CA ARG A 212 -22.15 -0.82 -0.07
C ARG A 212 -21.09 -0.41 -1.11
N PRO A 213 -19.87 -0.04 -0.68
CA PRO A 213 -18.75 0.21 -1.58
C PRO A 213 -18.41 -1.05 -2.41
N ILE A 214 -18.05 -0.85 -3.67
CA ILE A 214 -17.62 -1.92 -4.60
C ILE A 214 -16.10 -1.88 -4.70
N GLU A 215 -15.42 -2.82 -4.03
CA GLU A 215 -13.95 -2.92 -4.04
C GLU A 215 -13.40 -3.66 -5.27
N GLU A 216 -14.25 -4.47 -5.92
CA GLU A 216 -13.88 -5.31 -7.05
C GLU A 216 -14.41 -4.77 -8.40
N ARG A 217 -14.78 -5.65 -9.33
CA ARG A 217 -15.35 -5.28 -10.63
C ARG A 217 -16.67 -4.53 -10.45
N VAL A 218 -16.73 -3.33 -11.01
CA VAL A 218 -17.92 -2.49 -11.07
C VAL A 218 -18.65 -2.67 -12.40
N VAL A 219 -19.98 -2.70 -12.34
CA VAL A 219 -20.85 -2.53 -13.51
C VAL A 219 -21.43 -1.12 -13.47
N THR A 220 -21.20 -0.33 -14.50
CA THR A 220 -21.78 1.03 -14.63
C THR A 220 -22.93 0.98 -15.63
N ALA A 221 -24.16 1.16 -15.15
CA ALA A 221 -25.39 1.08 -15.95
C ALA A 221 -26.52 1.88 -15.28
N LEU A 222 -27.50 2.36 -16.04
CA LEU A 222 -28.65 3.12 -15.52
C LEU A 222 -28.24 4.38 -14.71
N GLY A 223 -27.10 4.99 -15.07
CA GLY A 223 -26.54 6.13 -14.34
C GLY A 223 -26.04 5.83 -12.92
N LYS A 224 -25.86 4.56 -12.57
CA LYS A 224 -25.39 4.08 -11.25
C LYS A 224 -24.30 3.03 -11.40
N ASN A 225 -23.64 2.71 -10.29
CA ASN A 225 -22.68 1.64 -10.18
C ASN A 225 -23.30 0.45 -9.44
N TRP A 226 -22.87 -0.77 -9.79
CA TRP A 226 -23.44 -2.00 -9.25
C TRP A 226 -22.35 -3.04 -9.06
N HIS A 227 -22.50 -3.89 -8.04
CA HIS A 227 -21.78 -5.16 -8.01
C HIS A 227 -22.24 -6.02 -9.20
N VAL A 228 -21.34 -6.83 -9.75
CA VAL A 228 -21.65 -7.74 -10.87
C VAL A 228 -22.85 -8.65 -10.56
N GLU A 229 -22.97 -9.10 -9.32
CA GLU A 229 -24.06 -9.96 -8.85
C GLU A 229 -25.37 -9.21 -8.57
N HIS A 230 -25.29 -7.92 -8.27
CA HIS A 230 -26.46 -7.10 -7.95
C HIS A 230 -27.06 -6.40 -9.17
N PHE A 231 -26.36 -6.41 -10.32
CA PHE A 231 -26.93 -5.96 -11.57
C PHE A 231 -27.77 -7.09 -12.19
N VAL A 232 -29.04 -7.12 -11.81
CA VAL A 232 -29.99 -8.21 -12.11
C VAL A 232 -31.17 -7.75 -12.95
N CYS A 233 -31.84 -8.70 -13.60
CA CYS A 233 -33.11 -8.44 -14.26
C CYS A 233 -34.22 -8.14 -13.23
N ALA A 234 -34.98 -7.06 -13.45
CA ALA A 234 -36.09 -6.63 -12.58
C ALA A 234 -37.28 -7.60 -12.49
N VAL A 235 -37.27 -8.72 -13.23
CA VAL A 235 -38.38 -9.70 -13.28
C VAL A 235 -37.97 -11.05 -12.74
N CYS A 236 -36.79 -11.56 -13.10
CA CYS A 236 -36.31 -12.85 -12.63
C CYS A 236 -35.15 -12.79 -11.64
N GLU A 237 -34.65 -11.59 -11.34
CA GLU A 237 -33.59 -11.34 -10.35
C GLU A 237 -32.27 -12.07 -10.66
N LYS A 238 -32.13 -12.61 -11.88
CA LYS A 238 -30.88 -13.24 -12.31
C LYS A 238 -29.86 -12.17 -12.71
N PRO A 239 -28.60 -12.28 -12.24
CA PRO A 239 -27.53 -11.36 -12.62
C PRO A 239 -27.20 -11.49 -14.10
N PHE A 240 -26.81 -10.36 -14.71
CA PHE A 240 -26.46 -10.36 -16.12
C PHE A 240 -25.06 -10.93 -16.38
N LEU A 241 -24.12 -10.83 -15.44
CA LEU A 241 -22.75 -11.36 -15.58
C LEU A 241 -22.03 -10.97 -16.90
N GLY A 242 -22.37 -9.80 -17.46
CA GLY A 242 -21.85 -9.34 -18.76
C GLY A 242 -22.71 -9.67 -19.99
N HIS A 243 -23.78 -10.45 -19.84
CA HIS A 243 -24.78 -10.65 -20.89
C HIS A 243 -25.55 -9.35 -21.20
N ARG A 244 -26.07 -9.28 -22.44
CA ARG A 244 -26.84 -8.14 -22.92
C ARG A 244 -28.10 -7.92 -22.06
N HIS A 245 -28.33 -6.67 -21.69
CA HIS A 245 -29.51 -6.23 -20.95
C HIS A 245 -30.26 -5.15 -21.75
N TYR A 246 -31.53 -4.94 -21.42
CA TYR A 246 -32.39 -3.95 -22.04
C TYR A 246 -32.96 -3.01 -20.97
N GLU A 247 -32.91 -1.70 -21.22
CA GLU A 247 -33.37 -0.68 -20.28
C GLU A 247 -34.78 -0.17 -20.63
N LYS A 248 -35.67 -0.07 -19.64
CA LYS A 248 -36.94 0.66 -19.75
C LYS A 248 -37.30 1.31 -18.43
N LYS A 249 -37.65 2.60 -18.44
CA LYS A 249 -38.05 3.38 -17.25
C LYS A 249 -37.06 3.26 -16.08
N GLY A 250 -35.75 3.20 -16.37
CA GLY A 250 -34.70 3.08 -15.35
C GLY A 250 -34.58 1.68 -14.71
N LEU A 251 -35.16 0.64 -15.31
CA LEU A 251 -35.03 -0.76 -14.89
C LEU A 251 -34.36 -1.58 -15.99
N ALA A 252 -33.53 -2.55 -15.59
CA ALA A 252 -32.87 -3.48 -16.48
C ALA A 252 -33.65 -4.80 -16.60
N TYR A 253 -33.81 -5.27 -17.83
CA TYR A 253 -34.51 -6.50 -18.17
C TYR A 253 -33.60 -7.42 -18.99
N CYS A 254 -33.70 -8.73 -18.77
CA CYS A 254 -33.14 -9.69 -19.72
C CYS A 254 -33.97 -9.70 -20.99
N GLU A 255 -33.37 -10.18 -22.08
CA GLU A 255 -34.01 -10.21 -23.40
C GLU A 255 -35.41 -10.84 -23.38
N GLN A 256 -35.56 -11.97 -22.70
CA GLN A 256 -36.83 -12.69 -22.61
C GLN A 256 -37.90 -11.86 -21.89
N HIS A 257 -37.57 -11.27 -20.73
CA HIS A 257 -38.54 -10.49 -19.96
C HIS A 257 -38.83 -9.14 -20.59
N TYR A 258 -37.84 -8.51 -21.22
CA TYR A 258 -38.05 -7.27 -21.96
C TYR A 258 -39.05 -7.48 -23.10
N HIS A 259 -38.86 -8.51 -23.92
CA HIS A 259 -39.77 -8.80 -25.03
C HIS A 259 -41.12 -9.37 -24.58
N LYS A 260 -41.20 -10.05 -23.45
CA LYS A 260 -42.49 -10.50 -22.89
C LYS A 260 -43.33 -9.32 -22.39
N LEU A 261 -42.71 -8.30 -21.80
CA LEU A 261 -43.40 -7.14 -21.23
C LEU A 261 -43.63 -6.01 -22.24
N TYR A 262 -42.67 -5.80 -23.15
CA TYR A 262 -42.62 -4.64 -24.03
C TYR A 262 -42.42 -5.01 -25.51
N GLY A 263 -42.20 -6.28 -25.81
CA GLY A 263 -42.12 -6.77 -27.17
C GLY A 263 -43.50 -7.04 -27.76
N ASN A 264 -43.51 -7.22 -29.07
CA ASN A 264 -44.71 -7.60 -29.80
C ASN A 264 -44.80 -9.13 -29.86
N VAL A 265 -45.71 -9.72 -29.08
CA VAL A 265 -45.99 -11.15 -29.15
C VAL A 265 -47.03 -11.41 -30.23
N CYS A 266 -46.71 -12.29 -31.18
CA CYS A 266 -47.62 -12.63 -32.26
C CYS A 266 -48.85 -13.37 -31.72
N PHE A 267 -50.05 -12.86 -32.02
CA PHE A 267 -51.31 -13.47 -31.59
C PHE A 267 -51.53 -14.90 -32.12
N LYS A 268 -51.08 -15.22 -33.35
CA LYS A 268 -51.23 -16.55 -33.93
C LYS A 268 -50.29 -17.60 -33.32
N CYS A 269 -48.99 -17.30 -33.20
CA CYS A 269 -47.97 -18.29 -32.84
C CYS A 269 -47.40 -18.15 -31.42
N GLY A 270 -47.74 -17.09 -30.68
CA GLY A 270 -47.25 -16.84 -29.32
C GLY A 270 -45.76 -16.50 -29.23
N LYS A 271 -45.04 -16.42 -30.36
CA LYS A 271 -43.63 -16.05 -30.42
C LYS A 271 -43.49 -14.53 -30.48
N ILE A 272 -42.38 -14.03 -29.95
CA ILE A 272 -41.98 -12.63 -30.09
C ILE A 272 -41.68 -12.36 -31.57
N CYS A 273 -42.26 -11.31 -32.14
CA CYS A 273 -41.98 -10.90 -33.51
C CYS A 273 -40.58 -10.27 -33.60
N SER A 274 -39.63 -10.97 -34.20
CA SER A 274 -38.28 -10.46 -34.48
C SER A 274 -38.30 -9.73 -35.82
N GLY A 275 -38.42 -8.39 -35.82
CA GLY A 275 -38.40 -7.57 -37.05
C GLY A 275 -39.70 -6.79 -37.29
N GLU A 276 -40.13 -6.68 -38.55
CA GLU A 276 -41.37 -6.00 -38.92
C GLU A 276 -42.59 -6.65 -38.26
N VAL A 277 -43.47 -5.83 -37.69
CA VAL A 277 -44.66 -6.28 -36.96
C VAL A 277 -45.90 -5.68 -37.59
N PHE A 278 -46.88 -6.53 -37.87
CA PHE A 278 -48.20 -6.07 -38.28
C PHE A 278 -49.04 -5.81 -37.03
N GLN A 279 -49.42 -4.55 -36.80
CA GLN A 279 -50.40 -4.19 -35.77
C GLN A 279 -51.78 -4.08 -36.42
N ALA A 280 -52.67 -4.99 -36.08
CA ALA A 280 -54.03 -5.05 -36.59
C ALA A 280 -54.96 -5.65 -35.54
N LEU A 281 -56.20 -5.15 -35.44
CA LEU A 281 -57.21 -5.65 -34.50
C LEU A 281 -56.78 -5.55 -33.03
N ASN A 282 -56.07 -4.47 -32.65
CA ASN A 282 -55.42 -4.30 -31.35
C ASN A 282 -54.49 -5.46 -30.94
N LYS A 283 -53.92 -6.15 -31.93
CA LYS A 283 -53.02 -7.29 -31.74
C LYS A 283 -51.79 -7.15 -32.62
N SER A 284 -50.70 -7.77 -32.20
CA SER A 284 -49.46 -7.84 -32.97
C SER A 284 -49.35 -9.19 -33.66
N TRP A 285 -48.85 -9.17 -34.90
CA TRP A 285 -48.72 -10.36 -35.75
C TRP A 285 -47.33 -10.41 -36.38
N CYS A 286 -46.78 -11.61 -36.49
CA CYS A 286 -45.52 -11.86 -37.20
C CYS A 286 -45.74 -11.79 -38.72
N VAL A 287 -44.71 -11.47 -39.50
CA VAL A 287 -44.78 -11.40 -40.98
C VAL A 287 -45.30 -12.70 -41.59
N ASP A 288 -44.91 -13.84 -41.03
CA ASP A 288 -45.38 -15.16 -41.48
C ASP A 288 -46.81 -15.51 -41.03
N CYS A 289 -47.33 -14.79 -40.03
CA CYS A 289 -48.55 -15.13 -39.32
C CYS A 289 -49.73 -14.26 -39.73
N PHE A 290 -49.47 -13.12 -40.37
CA PHE A 290 -50.51 -12.18 -40.81
C PHE A 290 -51.12 -12.65 -42.14
N GLY A 291 -52.25 -13.34 -42.04
CA GLY A 291 -52.93 -13.97 -43.19
C GLY A 291 -54.41 -14.20 -42.93
N CYS A 292 -55.16 -14.42 -44.00
CA CYS A 292 -56.61 -14.64 -43.95
C CYS A 292 -56.97 -15.90 -43.13
N SER A 293 -57.83 -15.77 -42.12
CA SER A 293 -58.28 -16.90 -41.29
C SER A 293 -58.99 -18.04 -42.03
N LEU A 294 -59.50 -17.79 -43.24
CA LEU A 294 -60.29 -18.76 -44.01
C LEU A 294 -59.53 -19.40 -45.17
N CYS A 295 -58.45 -18.80 -45.64
CA CYS A 295 -57.71 -19.30 -46.81
C CYS A 295 -56.19 -19.23 -46.66
N ASP A 296 -55.70 -18.82 -45.49
CA ASP A 296 -54.29 -18.65 -45.12
C ASP A 296 -53.46 -17.79 -46.07
N LYS A 297 -54.09 -17.07 -47.01
CA LYS A 297 -53.40 -16.14 -47.90
C LYS A 297 -52.75 -15.05 -47.06
N ARG A 298 -51.42 -14.96 -47.18
CA ARG A 298 -50.61 -13.92 -46.54
C ARG A 298 -51.07 -12.54 -47.00
N MET A 299 -51.08 -11.60 -46.06
CA MET A 299 -51.55 -10.24 -46.25
C MET A 299 -50.42 -9.27 -46.00
N ASP A 300 -50.39 -8.16 -46.72
CA ASP A 300 -49.42 -7.08 -46.57
C ASP A 300 -50.10 -5.80 -46.03
N HIS A 301 -49.32 -4.73 -45.82
CA HIS A 301 -49.85 -3.46 -45.32
C HIS A 301 -50.86 -2.77 -46.26
N LYS A 302 -50.94 -3.17 -47.54
CA LYS A 302 -51.84 -2.61 -48.56
C LYS A 302 -53.09 -3.46 -48.76
N THR A 303 -53.07 -4.72 -48.33
CA THR A 303 -54.22 -5.62 -48.47
C THR A 303 -55.37 -5.21 -47.57
N LYS A 304 -56.55 -5.01 -48.16
CA LYS A 304 -57.80 -4.82 -47.40
C LYS A 304 -58.25 -6.12 -46.76
N PHE A 305 -58.48 -6.08 -45.46
CA PHE A 305 -59.00 -7.19 -44.66
C PHE A 305 -60.16 -6.72 -43.77
N TYR A 306 -60.94 -7.68 -43.28
CA TYR A 306 -62.08 -7.50 -42.39
C TYR A 306 -61.89 -8.37 -41.15
N GLU A 307 -62.43 -7.95 -40.01
CA GLU A 307 -62.38 -8.75 -38.79
C GLU A 307 -63.50 -9.81 -38.78
N PHE A 308 -63.13 -11.04 -38.48
CA PHE A 308 -64.06 -12.12 -38.19
C PHE A 308 -63.47 -13.02 -37.10
N ASP A 309 -64.22 -13.25 -36.03
CA ASP A 309 -63.80 -14.08 -34.89
C ASP A 309 -62.40 -13.69 -34.35
N MET A 310 -62.20 -12.38 -34.14
CA MET A 310 -60.93 -11.79 -33.66
C MET A 310 -59.71 -12.01 -34.57
N LYS A 311 -59.91 -12.44 -35.82
CA LYS A 311 -58.85 -12.73 -36.80
C LYS A 311 -59.10 -11.99 -38.11
N PRO A 312 -58.03 -11.70 -38.89
CA PRO A 312 -58.18 -10.98 -40.14
C PRO A 312 -58.65 -11.91 -41.26
N THR A 313 -59.61 -11.46 -42.06
CA THR A 313 -60.19 -12.18 -43.20
C THR A 313 -60.05 -11.32 -44.45
N CYS A 314 -59.51 -11.87 -45.55
CA CYS A 314 -59.35 -11.11 -46.79
C CYS A 314 -60.71 -10.73 -47.39
N LYS A 315 -60.76 -9.61 -48.13
CA LYS A 315 -61.98 -9.14 -48.82
C LYS A 315 -62.69 -10.26 -49.61
N ARG A 316 -61.94 -11.06 -50.37
CA ARG A 316 -62.51 -12.16 -51.18
C ARG A 316 -63.27 -13.19 -50.35
N CYS A 317 -62.79 -13.50 -49.15
CA CYS A 317 -63.46 -14.44 -48.25
C CYS A 317 -64.62 -13.77 -47.51
N TYR A 318 -64.46 -12.51 -47.10
CA TYR A 318 -65.53 -11.73 -46.47
C TYR A 318 -66.73 -11.54 -47.41
N ASP A 319 -66.47 -11.25 -48.70
CA ASP A 319 -67.53 -11.03 -49.70
C ASP A 319 -68.39 -12.28 -49.92
N ARG A 320 -67.89 -13.49 -49.63
CA ARG A 320 -68.65 -14.75 -49.69
C ARG A 320 -69.60 -14.97 -48.53
N PHE A 321 -69.50 -14.19 -47.45
CA PHE A 321 -70.41 -14.34 -46.31
C PHE A 321 -71.85 -13.92 -46.67
N PRO A 322 -72.86 -14.63 -46.16
CA PRO A 322 -74.25 -14.22 -46.25
C PRO A 322 -74.47 -12.80 -45.68
N THR A 323 -75.47 -12.10 -46.21
CA THR A 323 -75.82 -10.72 -45.82
C THR A 323 -76.13 -10.61 -44.33
N GLU A 324 -76.83 -11.59 -43.76
CA GLU A 324 -77.19 -11.62 -42.35
C GLU A 324 -75.95 -11.74 -41.46
N LEU A 325 -74.95 -12.53 -41.89
CA LEU A 325 -73.70 -12.71 -41.16
C LEU A 325 -72.85 -11.44 -41.19
N LYS A 326 -72.73 -10.78 -42.36
CA LYS A 326 -72.02 -9.49 -42.49
C LYS A 326 -72.63 -8.42 -41.58
N LYS A 327 -73.97 -8.37 -41.51
CA LYS A 327 -74.70 -7.45 -40.63
C LYS A 327 -74.37 -7.71 -39.16
N ARG A 328 -74.43 -8.97 -38.71
CA ARG A 328 -74.07 -9.35 -37.32
C ARG A 328 -72.62 -9.00 -36.97
N ILE A 329 -71.68 -9.22 -37.89
CA ILE A 329 -70.27 -8.84 -37.69
C ILE A 329 -70.17 -7.32 -37.53
N SER A 330 -70.80 -6.55 -38.42
CA SER A 330 -70.79 -5.09 -38.35
C SER A 330 -71.42 -4.55 -37.06
N ASP A 331 -72.54 -5.13 -36.61
CA ASP A 331 -73.23 -4.69 -35.39
C ASP A 331 -72.38 -5.00 -34.14
N SER A 332 -71.77 -6.18 -34.09
CA SER A 332 -70.85 -6.57 -33.01
C SER A 332 -69.61 -5.68 -32.93
N LEU A 333 -69.04 -5.27 -34.07
CA LEU A 333 -67.91 -4.34 -34.09
C LEU A 333 -68.32 -2.96 -33.54
N LYS A 334 -69.49 -2.44 -33.93
CA LYS A 334 -70.01 -1.17 -33.41
C LYS A 334 -70.25 -1.20 -31.90
N GLU A 335 -70.85 -2.28 -31.39
CA GLU A 335 -71.07 -2.44 -29.95
C GLU A 335 -69.74 -2.44 -29.17
N ARG A 336 -68.74 -3.16 -29.69
CA ARG A 336 -67.42 -3.21 -29.07
C ARG A 336 -66.69 -1.87 -29.12
N ASP A 337 -66.84 -1.12 -30.21
CA ASP A 337 -66.24 0.22 -30.32
C ASP A 337 -66.87 1.19 -29.30
N LEU A 338 -68.20 1.16 -29.14
CA LEU A 338 -68.91 1.93 -28.11
C LEU A 338 -68.46 1.55 -26.69
N GLU A 339 -68.26 0.27 -26.42
CA GLU A 339 -67.79 -0.21 -25.12
C GLU A 339 -66.32 0.19 -24.85
N ASN A 340 -65.47 0.14 -25.87
CA ASN A 340 -64.09 0.62 -25.77
C ASN A 340 -64.04 2.14 -25.49
N GLU A 341 -64.89 2.94 -26.13
CA GLU A 341 -65.00 4.37 -25.84
C GLU A 341 -65.45 4.63 -24.39
N ARG A 342 -66.47 3.90 -23.92
CA ARG A 342 -66.96 3.99 -22.53
C ARG A 342 -65.87 3.65 -21.51
N ASN A 343 -65.11 2.59 -21.76
CA ASN A 343 -64.00 2.17 -20.90
C ASN A 343 -62.85 3.18 -20.90
N LYS A 344 -62.55 3.78 -22.06
CA LYS A 344 -61.53 4.83 -22.19
C LYS A 344 -61.90 6.10 -21.40
N MET A 345 -63.17 6.49 -21.43
CA MET A 345 -63.68 7.62 -20.62
C MET A 345 -63.60 7.34 -19.11
N MET A 346 -63.85 6.10 -18.66
CA MET A 346 -63.74 5.69 -17.25
C MET A 346 -62.29 5.73 -16.74
N LEU A 347 -61.31 5.31 -17.54
CA LEU A 347 -59.89 5.30 -17.18
C LEU A 347 -59.28 6.71 -17.08
N GLN A 348 -59.73 7.64 -17.92
CA GLN A 348 -59.32 9.06 -17.83
C GLN A 348 -59.81 9.74 -16.54
N ARG A 349 -60.96 9.33 -15.97
CA ARG A 349 -61.45 9.87 -14.69
C ARG A 349 -60.69 9.37 -13.47
N ARG A 350 -60.01 8.22 -13.55
CA ARG A 350 -59.21 7.66 -12.44
C ARG A 350 -57.80 8.24 -12.35
N SER A 351 -57.31 8.88 -13.41
CA SER A 351 -55.95 9.43 -13.49
C SER A 351 -55.84 10.88 -13.01
N THR A 352 -56.95 11.52 -12.62
CA THR A 352 -57.01 12.91 -12.14
C THR A 352 -57.24 13.05 -10.62
N SER A 353 -56.94 12.02 -9.81
CA SER A 353 -57.01 12.12 -8.35
C SER A 353 -55.67 12.61 -7.77
N PRO A 354 -55.62 13.73 -7.02
CA PRO A 354 -54.39 14.20 -6.37
C PRO A 354 -54.08 13.31 -5.15
N PHE A 355 -52.96 12.59 -5.21
CA PHE A 355 -52.46 11.79 -4.09
C PHE A 355 -51.85 12.73 -3.03
N GLN A 356 -52.52 12.89 -1.88
CA GLN A 356 -51.99 13.59 -0.71
C GLN A 356 -50.81 12.79 -0.12
N GLN A 357 -49.61 13.35 -0.19
CA GLN A 357 -48.47 12.86 0.58
C GLN A 357 -48.65 13.28 2.06
N GLN A 358 -48.96 12.31 2.92
CA GLN A 358 -48.84 12.46 4.36
C GLN A 358 -47.36 12.40 4.73
N THR A 359 -46.83 13.52 5.23
CA THR A 359 -45.54 13.61 5.90
C THR A 359 -45.61 12.90 7.25
N ASN A 360 -44.90 11.79 7.39
CA ASN A 360 -44.73 11.10 8.67
C ASN A 360 -43.67 11.84 9.51
N THR A 361 -44.12 12.61 10.51
CA THR A 361 -43.30 13.06 11.64
C THR A 361 -43.50 12.13 12.83
N SER A 362 -42.48 11.33 13.15
CA SER A 362 -42.26 10.62 14.44
C SER A 362 -40.96 9.83 14.29
N ARG A 363 -40.06 9.70 15.28
CA ARG A 363 -40.15 9.88 16.72
C ARG A 363 -38.71 9.82 17.27
N ARG A 364 -38.50 10.60 18.34
CA ARG A 364 -37.60 10.42 19.51
C ARG A 364 -36.25 9.75 19.34
#